data_AF-A0A7K3XCS1-F1
#
_entry.id   AF-A0A7K3XCS1-F1
#
_cell.length_a   1.000
_cell.length_b   1.000
_cell.length_c   1.000
_cell.angle_alpha   90.00
_cell.angle_beta   90.00
_cell.angle_gamma   90.00
#
_symmetry.space_group_name_H-M   'P 1'
#
loop_
_entity.id
_entity.type
_entity.pdbx_description
1 polymer ?
#
loop_
_entity_poly.entity_id
_entity_poly.type
_entity_poly.pdbx_seq_one_letter_code
_entity_poly.pdbx_strand_id
1 'polypeptide(L)'
;MLFLFSIKISYSNIWILSDTNLEVRFDDQTALLKVFDKRCNKAWEQAPFDNQIRVKKVNQKGNELTVILSGAFDFKAVFRLTEASDLEVMIQADEKMPMKELAFPAAFKTPDKNHYLLETDGEGMLLSVDDQNYPLGNGVTYFCGGGLSMAWMGVVDTKFETGYMAILETPYDAALRTKRENALVTFSPIWLSSMEKFGYKRKVTYYFFDKGGYVAQCKKYREYIWGKNQVISLKEKQKRFPELDKMIGGVHIYVWDKARKVEFAKELKSSGIEKALILWDANHTPYPEIGFDNQLKELGFATGGYELFTDLKTRDTASYKIDMNGPMRFAHTVYPGKFNELAARKSDGKTYFNQFGHTTCPEAIRPEIYRKVDAKLKEFPHETFFLDVYQANGLFECYSKDHPLTRQQFAEAVVKNHQIIEDKYKLYLGGEWGAEYVNAHVAYVHGMMTLQRTWWGSGIEKKGTIYYTGDWKSNPRPTQMVGTRVANDTYLKYSINEYTRVPLYELVYHDAVVTSWRWEDGNHHTPEIWWKKDLFNMLYGNAPLWNLDRERWEEYKNTFIDSYKKVCPWLQQIGYDELVSHSFITDDHKVQESVFSSGKKVVVNFGDTEYIFDDKTIKPKSYILN
;
A
#
# COMPACT_ATOMS: atom_id res chain seq x y z
N MET A 1 -9.70 -70.66 4.54
CA MET A 1 -10.43 -69.41 4.23
C MET A 1 -9.43 -68.27 4.33
N LEU A 2 -8.65 -68.02 3.26
CA LEU A 2 -7.76 -66.86 3.17
C LEU A 2 -8.60 -65.67 2.71
N PHE A 3 -8.71 -64.63 3.54
CA PHE A 3 -9.29 -63.35 3.13
C PHE A 3 -8.28 -62.63 2.23
N LEU A 4 -8.57 -62.59 0.93
CA LEU A 4 -7.93 -61.69 -0.02
C LEU A 4 -8.39 -60.25 0.29
N PHE A 5 -7.52 -59.47 0.93
CA PHE A 5 -7.66 -58.01 0.93
C PHE A 5 -7.42 -57.53 -0.51
N SER A 6 -8.50 -57.15 -1.20
CA SER A 6 -8.42 -56.39 -2.44
C SER A 6 -7.94 -54.98 -2.09
N ILE A 7 -6.64 -54.75 -2.25
CA ILE A 7 -6.08 -53.40 -2.29
C ILE A 7 -6.60 -52.78 -3.59
N LYS A 8 -7.61 -51.90 -3.50
CA LYS A 8 -7.96 -51.01 -4.60
C LYS A 8 -6.76 -50.10 -4.83
N ILE A 9 -5.97 -50.40 -5.85
CA ILE A 9 -5.00 -49.48 -6.43
C ILE A 9 -5.82 -48.32 -7.00
N SER A 10 -5.87 -47.21 -6.28
CA SER A 10 -6.45 -45.96 -6.78
C SER A 10 -5.48 -45.38 -7.81
N TYR A 11 -5.78 -45.53 -9.09
CA TYR A 11 -5.03 -44.82 -10.14
C TYR A 11 -5.41 -43.34 -10.05
N SER A 12 -4.42 -42.46 -9.81
CA SER A 12 -4.59 -41.01 -9.96
C SER A 12 -5.05 -40.70 -11.38
N ASN A 13 -6.11 -39.88 -11.53
CA ASN A 13 -6.43 -39.28 -12.81
C ASN A 13 -5.84 -37.87 -12.88
N ILE A 14 -5.16 -37.59 -13.98
CA ILE A 14 -4.70 -36.24 -14.32
C ILE A 14 -5.73 -35.60 -15.25
N TRP A 15 -6.39 -34.56 -14.76
CA TRP A 15 -7.37 -33.78 -15.50
C TRP A 15 -6.68 -32.61 -16.19
N ILE A 16 -7.00 -32.36 -17.47
CA ILE A 16 -6.27 -31.40 -18.30
C ILE A 16 -7.22 -30.31 -18.81
N LEU A 17 -6.88 -29.05 -18.56
CA LEU A 17 -7.42 -27.88 -19.26
C LEU A 17 -6.32 -27.35 -20.18
N SER A 18 -6.64 -27.01 -21.42
CA SER A 18 -5.61 -26.55 -22.36
C SER A 18 -6.18 -25.61 -23.40
N ASP A 19 -5.35 -24.66 -23.79
CA ASP A 19 -5.54 -23.82 -24.97
C ASP A 19 -4.23 -23.74 -25.76
N THR A 20 -4.08 -22.73 -26.62
CA THR A 20 -2.88 -22.49 -27.42
C THR A 20 -1.65 -22.13 -26.58
N ASN A 21 -1.82 -21.46 -25.44
CA ASN A 21 -0.73 -20.91 -24.63
C ASN A 21 -0.43 -21.74 -23.39
N LEU A 22 -1.46 -22.24 -22.71
CA LEU A 22 -1.33 -22.93 -21.43
C LEU A 22 -1.86 -24.36 -21.49
N GLU A 23 -1.26 -25.21 -20.67
CA GLU A 23 -1.81 -26.50 -20.26
C GLU A 23 -1.81 -26.59 -18.73
N VAL A 24 -2.98 -26.74 -18.15
CA VAL A 24 -3.19 -26.87 -16.70
C VAL A 24 -3.55 -28.32 -16.40
N ARG A 25 -2.72 -28.97 -15.59
CA ARG A 25 -2.94 -30.34 -15.11
C ARG A 25 -3.35 -30.29 -13.65
N PHE A 26 -4.44 -30.98 -13.32
CA PHE A 26 -4.92 -31.20 -11.95
C PHE A 26 -4.84 -32.68 -11.61
N ASP A 27 -4.11 -33.03 -10.56
CA ASP A 27 -4.01 -34.39 -10.04
C ASP A 27 -5.07 -34.62 -8.96
N ASP A 28 -6.03 -35.52 -9.23
CA ASP A 28 -7.12 -35.77 -8.29
C ASP A 28 -6.73 -36.58 -7.04
N GLN A 29 -5.53 -37.15 -7.01
CA GLN A 29 -5.00 -37.81 -5.83
C GLN A 29 -4.38 -36.81 -4.85
N THR A 30 -3.67 -35.82 -5.36
CA THR A 30 -2.92 -34.84 -4.54
C THR A 30 -3.63 -33.49 -4.41
N ALA A 31 -4.65 -33.24 -5.24
CA ALA A 31 -5.31 -31.94 -5.39
C ALA A 31 -4.36 -30.79 -5.78
N LEU A 32 -3.25 -31.11 -6.47
CA LEU A 32 -2.23 -30.16 -6.91
C LEU A 32 -2.40 -29.80 -8.39
N LEU A 33 -2.05 -28.57 -8.71
CA LEU A 33 -1.94 -28.07 -10.06
C LEU A 33 -0.49 -28.06 -10.57
N LYS A 34 -0.35 -28.32 -11.86
CA LYS A 34 0.83 -28.00 -12.66
C LYS A 34 0.39 -27.21 -13.88
N VAL A 35 1.01 -26.06 -14.12
CA VAL A 35 0.73 -25.21 -15.28
C VAL A 35 1.96 -25.21 -16.18
N PHE A 36 1.78 -25.55 -17.44
CA PHE A 36 2.82 -25.48 -18.47
C PHE A 36 2.50 -24.33 -19.43
N ASP A 37 3.39 -23.35 -19.48
CA ASP A 37 3.33 -22.25 -20.42
C ASP A 37 4.10 -22.60 -21.69
N LYS A 38 3.35 -22.86 -22.76
CA LYS A 38 3.84 -23.32 -24.07
C LYS A 38 4.61 -22.22 -24.80
N ARG A 39 4.38 -20.96 -24.47
CA ARG A 39 5.03 -19.80 -25.12
C ARG A 39 6.50 -19.70 -24.75
N CYS A 40 6.84 -20.06 -23.51
CA CYS A 40 8.21 -19.98 -22.97
C CYS A 40 8.78 -21.33 -22.49
N ASN A 41 8.05 -22.43 -22.69
CA ASN A 41 8.44 -23.78 -22.27
C ASN A 41 8.77 -23.87 -20.77
N LYS A 42 8.01 -23.16 -19.92
CA LYS A 42 8.16 -23.16 -18.46
C LYS A 42 7.02 -23.92 -17.79
N ALA A 43 7.35 -24.62 -16.71
CA ALA A 43 6.38 -25.33 -15.88
C ALA A 43 6.37 -24.77 -14.46
N TRP A 44 5.17 -24.46 -13.97
CA TRP A 44 4.91 -24.02 -12.61
C TRP A 44 4.19 -25.14 -11.87
N GLU A 45 4.81 -25.66 -10.81
CA GLU A 45 4.30 -26.80 -10.06
C GLU A 45 3.93 -26.38 -8.64
N GLN A 46 2.78 -26.84 -8.14
CA GLN A 46 2.42 -26.59 -6.77
C GLN A 46 3.22 -27.40 -5.75
N ALA A 47 3.51 -26.78 -4.61
CA ALA A 47 4.06 -27.44 -3.44
C ALA A 47 2.98 -28.29 -2.75
N PRO A 48 3.30 -29.51 -2.28
CA PRO A 48 2.40 -30.26 -1.41
C PRO A 48 1.97 -29.42 -0.20
N PHE A 49 0.76 -29.64 0.27
CA PHE A 49 0.22 -28.91 1.42
C PHE A 49 -0.46 -29.88 2.40
N ASP A 50 -0.31 -29.60 3.69
CA ASP A 50 -0.63 -30.51 4.81
C ASP A 50 -2.14 -30.60 5.14
N ASN A 51 -3.02 -30.15 4.24
CA ASN A 51 -4.34 -29.69 4.64
C ASN A 51 -5.40 -30.81 4.72
N GLN A 52 -4.99 -32.08 4.69
CA GLN A 52 -5.88 -33.26 4.64
C GLN A 52 -6.96 -33.19 3.54
N ILE A 53 -6.78 -32.34 2.53
CA ILE A 53 -7.79 -32.12 1.49
C ILE A 53 -7.81 -33.34 0.57
N ARG A 54 -9.01 -33.89 0.35
CA ARG A 54 -9.24 -35.04 -0.52
C ARG A 54 -10.27 -34.69 -1.58
N VAL A 55 -10.01 -35.12 -2.82
CA VAL A 55 -10.98 -34.98 -3.91
C VAL A 55 -12.07 -36.04 -3.74
N LYS A 56 -13.33 -35.60 -3.67
CA LYS A 56 -14.51 -36.48 -3.64
C LYS A 56 -15.05 -36.75 -5.03
N LYS A 57 -15.04 -35.73 -5.89
CA LYS A 57 -15.59 -35.79 -7.24
C LYS A 57 -14.95 -34.73 -8.12
N VAL A 58 -14.63 -35.10 -9.35
CA VAL A 58 -14.25 -34.16 -10.41
C VAL A 58 -15.28 -34.25 -11.53
N ASN A 59 -15.65 -33.11 -12.09
CA ASN A 59 -16.45 -33.02 -13.31
C ASN A 59 -15.83 -31.98 -14.23
N GLN A 60 -15.49 -32.38 -15.46
CA GLN A 60 -14.95 -31.50 -16.47
C GLN A 60 -16.01 -31.13 -17.51
N LYS A 61 -16.08 -29.85 -17.88
CA LYS A 61 -16.85 -29.36 -19.02
C LYS A 61 -16.01 -28.36 -19.80
N GLY A 62 -15.45 -28.80 -20.93
CA GLY A 62 -14.51 -27.97 -21.70
C GLY A 62 -13.29 -27.59 -20.86
N ASN A 63 -12.95 -26.30 -20.85
CA ASN A 63 -11.84 -25.71 -20.08
C ASN A 63 -12.22 -25.33 -18.64
N GLU A 64 -13.17 -26.05 -18.04
CA GLU A 64 -13.57 -25.88 -16.64
C GLU A 64 -13.59 -27.24 -15.91
N LEU A 65 -12.93 -27.30 -14.75
CA LEU A 65 -13.02 -28.39 -13.78
C LEU A 65 -13.80 -27.93 -12.55
N THR A 66 -14.91 -28.59 -12.28
CA THR A 66 -15.59 -28.50 -10.98
C THR A 66 -15.15 -29.67 -10.10
N VAL A 67 -14.53 -29.35 -8.96
CA VAL A 67 -13.98 -30.32 -8.02
C VAL A 67 -14.68 -30.17 -6.67
N ILE A 68 -15.25 -31.26 -6.17
CA ILE A 68 -15.76 -31.35 -4.80
C ILE A 68 -14.66 -31.88 -3.90
N LEU A 69 -14.32 -31.13 -2.88
CA LEU A 69 -13.20 -31.36 -1.97
C LEU A 69 -13.73 -31.57 -0.55
N SER A 70 -13.08 -32.46 0.19
CA SER A 70 -13.31 -32.70 1.61
C SER A 70 -12.06 -32.28 2.37
N GLY A 71 -12.21 -31.48 3.42
CA GLY A 71 -11.14 -31.14 4.36
C GLY A 71 -11.72 -30.91 5.76
N ALA A 72 -11.41 -29.79 6.38
CA ALA A 72 -12.08 -29.34 7.61
C ALA A 72 -13.61 -29.19 7.43
N PHE A 73 -14.04 -28.86 6.22
CA PHE A 73 -15.42 -28.89 5.75
C PHE A 73 -15.43 -29.25 4.26
N ASP A 74 -16.61 -29.57 3.74
CA ASP A 74 -16.79 -29.82 2.31
C ASP A 74 -16.92 -28.50 1.56
N PHE A 75 -16.21 -28.38 0.45
CA PHE A 75 -16.27 -27.22 -0.42
C PHE A 75 -16.08 -27.61 -1.89
N LYS A 76 -16.52 -26.72 -2.78
CA LYS A 76 -16.36 -26.83 -4.22
C LYS A 76 -15.25 -25.88 -4.66
N ALA A 77 -14.31 -26.38 -5.44
CA ALA A 77 -13.39 -25.57 -6.24
C ALA A 77 -13.79 -25.63 -7.71
N VAL A 78 -13.72 -24.49 -8.41
CA VAL A 78 -13.88 -24.41 -9.86
C VAL A 78 -12.59 -23.84 -10.42
N PHE A 79 -11.90 -24.65 -11.23
CA PHE A 79 -10.72 -24.24 -11.99
C PHE A 79 -11.17 -23.97 -13.42
N ARG A 80 -10.88 -22.79 -13.95
CA ARG A 80 -11.22 -22.44 -15.32
C ARG A 80 -10.01 -21.84 -16.03
N LEU A 81 -9.71 -22.36 -17.21
CA LEU A 81 -8.79 -21.73 -18.15
C LEU A 81 -9.62 -20.84 -19.09
N THR A 82 -9.44 -19.52 -18.99
CA THR A 82 -10.18 -18.54 -19.81
C THR A 82 -9.68 -18.52 -21.25
N GLU A 83 -10.45 -17.89 -22.15
CA GLU A 83 -10.01 -17.68 -23.54
C GLU A 83 -8.79 -16.76 -23.65
N ALA A 84 -8.53 -15.94 -22.63
CA ALA A 84 -7.35 -15.10 -22.52
C ALA A 84 -6.13 -15.83 -21.92
N SER A 85 -6.24 -17.15 -21.69
CA SER A 85 -5.21 -17.98 -21.06
C SER A 85 -4.92 -17.60 -19.61
N ASP A 86 -5.96 -17.25 -18.84
CA ASP A 86 -5.87 -17.01 -17.40
C ASP A 86 -6.41 -18.22 -16.63
N LEU A 87 -5.80 -18.54 -15.50
CA LEU A 87 -6.28 -19.62 -14.63
C LEU A 87 -7.07 -19.05 -13.45
N GLU A 88 -8.40 -19.10 -13.55
CA GLU A 88 -9.31 -18.74 -12.46
C GLU A 88 -9.47 -19.92 -11.49
N VAL A 89 -9.39 -19.62 -10.19
CA VAL A 89 -9.72 -20.57 -9.12
C VAL A 89 -10.76 -19.94 -8.21
N MET A 90 -11.98 -20.45 -8.27
CA MET A 90 -13.09 -20.05 -7.40
C MET A 90 -13.37 -21.14 -6.38
N ILE A 91 -13.55 -20.76 -5.12
CA ILE A 91 -14.02 -21.67 -4.07
C ILE A 91 -15.38 -21.25 -3.52
N GLN A 92 -16.18 -22.26 -3.17
CA GLN A 92 -17.52 -22.10 -2.64
C GLN A 92 -17.83 -23.17 -1.60
N ALA A 93 -18.34 -22.78 -0.44
CA ALA A 93 -18.97 -23.65 0.55
C ALA A 93 -20.34 -23.09 0.93
N ASP A 94 -21.01 -23.70 1.90
CA ASP A 94 -22.18 -23.09 2.56
C ASP A 94 -21.75 -21.76 3.21
N GLU A 95 -22.46 -20.67 2.94
CA GLU A 95 -22.16 -19.34 3.47
C GLU A 95 -22.18 -19.29 5.00
N LYS A 96 -22.98 -20.16 5.64
CA LYS A 96 -23.07 -20.28 7.10
C LYS A 96 -22.02 -21.22 7.69
N MET A 97 -21.21 -21.88 6.87
CA MET A 97 -20.18 -22.81 7.33
C MET A 97 -19.20 -22.08 8.25
N PRO A 98 -19.04 -22.51 9.51
CA PRO A 98 -18.02 -21.97 10.40
C PRO A 98 -16.63 -22.18 9.81
N MET A 99 -15.84 -21.11 9.77
CA MET A 99 -14.48 -21.16 9.24
C MET A 99 -13.60 -20.22 10.07
N LYS A 100 -12.33 -20.55 10.21
CA LYS A 100 -11.31 -19.61 10.67
C LYS A 100 -10.47 -19.14 9.49
N GLU A 101 -9.81 -20.08 8.83
CA GLU A 101 -9.10 -19.87 7.57
C GLU A 101 -9.10 -21.14 6.72
N LEU A 102 -8.89 -20.98 5.41
CA LEU A 102 -8.71 -22.06 4.44
C LEU A 102 -7.53 -21.71 3.52
N ALA A 103 -6.48 -22.51 3.55
CA ALA A 103 -5.36 -22.40 2.61
C ALA A 103 -5.65 -23.23 1.35
N PHE A 104 -6.01 -22.57 0.25
CA PHE A 104 -6.30 -23.22 -1.03
C PHE A 104 -6.38 -22.19 -2.17
N PRO A 105 -5.94 -22.47 -3.40
CA PRO A 105 -5.11 -23.61 -3.78
C PRO A 105 -3.71 -23.52 -3.15
N ALA A 106 -2.90 -24.54 -3.39
CA ALA A 106 -1.53 -24.61 -2.89
C ALA A 106 -0.63 -23.50 -3.47
N ALA A 107 0.50 -23.23 -2.80
CA ALA A 107 1.55 -22.38 -3.36
C ALA A 107 2.16 -23.02 -4.61
N PHE A 108 2.45 -22.23 -5.65
CA PHE A 108 3.38 -22.65 -6.70
C PHE A 108 4.81 -22.61 -6.15
N LYS A 109 5.60 -23.66 -6.39
CA LYS A 109 7.02 -23.66 -6.03
C LYS A 109 7.73 -22.59 -6.85
N THR A 110 8.63 -21.88 -6.19
CA THR A 110 9.62 -21.09 -6.90
C THR A 110 10.61 -22.05 -7.58
N PRO A 111 10.87 -21.92 -8.90
CA PRO A 111 11.63 -22.93 -9.65
C PRO A 111 13.07 -23.10 -9.17
N ASP A 112 13.76 -21.98 -8.91
CA ASP A 112 15.16 -21.94 -8.50
C ASP A 112 15.49 -20.60 -7.82
N LYS A 113 16.76 -20.39 -7.46
CA LYS A 113 17.26 -19.16 -6.83
C LYS A 113 17.33 -17.94 -7.76
N ASN A 114 17.18 -18.11 -9.08
CA ASN A 114 17.29 -17.04 -10.07
C ASN A 114 15.94 -16.33 -10.29
N HIS A 115 15.16 -16.17 -9.22
CA HIS A 115 13.85 -15.55 -9.24
C HIS A 115 13.72 -14.53 -8.11
N TYR A 116 12.82 -13.58 -8.31
CA TYR A 116 12.37 -12.64 -7.29
C TYR A 116 10.89 -12.87 -6.99
N LEU A 117 10.54 -12.74 -5.71
CA LEU A 117 9.17 -12.50 -5.30
C LEU A 117 8.87 -11.00 -5.43
N LEU A 118 7.73 -10.67 -6.03
CA LEU A 118 7.21 -9.32 -6.14
C LEU A 118 6.26 -9.04 -4.97
N GLU A 119 6.77 -8.37 -3.94
CA GLU A 119 5.95 -7.95 -2.81
C GLU A 119 5.33 -6.59 -3.06
N THR A 120 4.01 -6.50 -2.92
CA THR A 120 3.23 -5.26 -3.06
C THR A 120 3.02 -4.55 -1.72
N ASP A 121 3.97 -4.70 -0.78
CA ASP A 121 4.00 -3.89 0.44
C ASP A 121 4.61 -2.51 0.13
N GLY A 122 3.86 -1.45 0.42
CA GLY A 122 4.22 -0.09 0.04
C GLY A 122 4.45 0.02 -1.47
N GLU A 123 5.52 0.70 -1.85
CA GLU A 123 5.90 0.96 -3.24
C GLU A 123 6.16 -0.31 -4.06
N GLY A 124 6.72 -1.33 -3.41
CA GLY A 124 7.10 -2.58 -4.05
C GLY A 124 8.54 -3.01 -3.74
N MET A 125 8.74 -4.32 -3.62
CA MET A 125 10.04 -4.91 -3.35
C MET A 125 10.26 -6.20 -4.18
N LEU A 126 11.46 -6.31 -4.75
CA LEU A 126 12.07 -7.53 -5.28
C LEU A 126 12.75 -8.27 -4.12
N LEU A 127 12.07 -9.25 -3.57
CA LEU A 127 12.70 -10.15 -2.59
C LEU A 127 13.38 -11.29 -3.33
N SER A 128 14.71 -11.41 -3.20
CA SER A 128 15.40 -12.61 -3.67
C SER A 128 14.80 -13.83 -3.00
N VAL A 129 14.39 -14.81 -3.79
CA VAL A 129 13.66 -15.98 -3.26
C VAL A 129 14.52 -16.83 -2.34
N ASP A 130 15.85 -16.67 -2.36
CA ASP A 130 16.78 -17.33 -1.43
C ASP A 130 17.18 -16.46 -0.24
N ASP A 131 16.72 -15.20 -0.12
CA ASP A 131 17.05 -14.35 1.03
C ASP A 131 16.52 -14.98 2.31
N GLN A 132 17.36 -15.15 3.32
CA GLN A 132 17.04 -15.84 4.58
C GLN A 132 16.63 -14.90 5.73
N ASN A 133 16.70 -13.58 5.52
CA ASN A 133 16.64 -12.61 6.61
C ASN A 133 15.36 -11.77 6.60
N TYR A 134 14.73 -11.57 5.44
CA TYR A 134 13.55 -10.75 5.32
C TYR A 134 12.39 -11.40 6.10
N PRO A 135 11.69 -10.65 6.96
CA PRO A 135 10.61 -11.20 7.77
C PRO A 135 9.42 -11.54 6.87
N LEU A 136 9.23 -12.83 6.57
CA LEU A 136 8.08 -13.30 5.81
C LEU A 136 6.76 -13.01 6.55
N GLY A 137 5.73 -12.67 5.78
CA GLY A 137 4.46 -12.17 6.26
C GLY A 137 3.30 -13.15 6.26
N ASN A 138 2.44 -12.99 7.28
CA ASN A 138 1.07 -13.50 7.34
C ASN A 138 0.04 -12.36 7.20
N GLY A 139 0.43 -11.22 6.63
CA GLY A 139 -0.35 -9.99 6.64
C GLY A 139 -1.70 -10.14 5.94
N VAL A 140 -2.76 -9.67 6.60
CA VAL A 140 -4.07 -9.50 5.96
C VAL A 140 -3.95 -8.38 4.91
N THR A 141 -4.66 -8.51 3.80
CA THR A 141 -4.69 -7.49 2.74
C THR A 141 -5.03 -6.10 3.33
N TYR A 142 -4.35 -5.05 2.84
CA TYR A 142 -4.52 -3.65 3.23
C TYR A 142 -4.04 -3.25 4.62
N PHE A 143 -3.12 -4.02 5.20
CA PHE A 143 -2.42 -3.63 6.43
C PHE A 143 -1.00 -3.17 6.12
N CYS A 144 -0.60 -1.98 6.56
CA CYS A 144 0.72 -1.42 6.25
C CYS A 144 1.88 -2.11 6.97
N GLY A 145 1.62 -2.91 8.03
CA GLY A 145 2.63 -3.72 8.70
C GLY A 145 2.98 -5.00 7.93
N GLY A 146 3.07 -4.90 6.61
CA GLY A 146 3.43 -6.00 5.72
C GLY A 146 2.28 -6.85 5.19
N GLY A 147 1.09 -6.27 5.09
CA GLY A 147 0.03 -6.74 4.19
C GLY A 147 0.20 -6.16 2.78
N LEU A 148 -0.76 -6.49 1.92
CA LEU A 148 -0.74 -6.08 0.51
C LEU A 148 -1.36 -4.68 0.34
N SER A 149 -0.64 -3.75 -0.29
CA SER A 149 -1.23 -2.45 -0.73
C SER A 149 -2.12 -2.62 -1.95
N MET A 150 -1.72 -3.55 -2.82
CA MET A 150 -2.44 -4.02 -4.00
C MET A 150 -2.69 -5.50 -3.86
N ALA A 151 -3.92 -5.99 -4.09
CA ALA A 151 -4.32 -7.36 -3.81
C ALA A 151 -3.78 -8.42 -4.80
N TRP A 152 -2.47 -8.36 -5.09
CA TRP A 152 -1.73 -9.32 -5.88
C TRP A 152 -0.31 -9.53 -5.34
N MET A 153 0.30 -10.64 -5.74
CA MET A 153 1.72 -10.97 -5.53
C MET A 153 2.19 -11.78 -6.73
N GLY A 154 3.47 -11.72 -7.05
CA GLY A 154 4.02 -12.42 -8.21
C GLY A 154 5.41 -12.99 -7.99
N VAL A 155 5.85 -13.80 -8.94
CA VAL A 155 7.23 -14.27 -9.08
C VAL A 155 7.71 -13.91 -10.48
N VAL A 156 8.95 -13.46 -10.59
CA VAL A 156 9.60 -13.15 -11.86
C VAL A 156 11.00 -13.76 -11.88
N ASP A 157 11.51 -14.15 -13.05
CA ASP A 157 12.92 -14.50 -13.18
C ASP A 157 13.83 -13.26 -13.05
N THR A 158 15.10 -13.50 -12.75
CA THR A 158 16.15 -12.46 -12.62
C THR A 158 16.45 -11.71 -13.92
N LYS A 159 15.94 -12.18 -15.06
CA LYS A 159 16.04 -11.47 -16.35
C LYS A 159 14.85 -10.57 -16.61
N PHE A 160 13.84 -10.60 -15.74
CA PHE A 160 12.59 -9.86 -15.88
C PHE A 160 11.85 -10.16 -17.20
N GLU A 161 11.94 -11.41 -17.66
CA GLU A 161 11.24 -11.85 -18.86
C GLU A 161 9.93 -12.54 -18.46
N THR A 162 10.02 -13.68 -17.78
CA THR A 162 8.87 -14.53 -17.48
C THR A 162 8.50 -14.51 -16.01
N GLY A 163 7.28 -14.95 -15.69
CA GLY A 163 6.81 -15.04 -14.32
C GLY A 163 5.36 -15.48 -14.23
N TYR A 164 4.82 -15.43 -13.02
CA TYR A 164 3.38 -15.51 -12.79
C TYR A 164 2.96 -14.54 -11.69
N MET A 165 1.71 -14.11 -11.72
CA MET A 165 1.09 -13.39 -10.61
C MET A 165 -0.20 -14.08 -10.16
N ALA A 166 -0.62 -13.82 -8.93
CA ALA A 166 -1.95 -14.16 -8.43
C ALA A 166 -2.68 -12.90 -8.00
N ILE A 167 -3.88 -12.66 -8.54
CA ILE A 167 -4.78 -11.57 -8.14
C ILE A 167 -5.86 -12.14 -7.23
N LEU A 168 -6.01 -11.60 -6.02
CA LEU A 168 -7.15 -11.86 -5.15
C LEU A 168 -8.35 -11.03 -5.63
N GLU A 169 -9.22 -11.64 -6.44
CA GLU A 169 -10.43 -10.95 -6.91
C GLU A 169 -11.44 -10.69 -5.79
N THR A 170 -11.35 -11.43 -4.69
CA THR A 170 -12.13 -11.23 -3.46
C THR A 170 -11.21 -11.01 -2.26
N PRO A 171 -10.63 -9.80 -2.11
CA PRO A 171 -9.48 -9.59 -1.23
C PRO A 171 -9.83 -9.32 0.25
N TYR A 172 -11.08 -8.95 0.55
CA TYR A 172 -11.48 -8.42 1.85
C TYR A 172 -11.31 -9.42 3.01
N ASP A 173 -11.55 -10.70 2.75
CA ASP A 173 -11.31 -11.79 3.70
C ASP A 173 -10.32 -12.79 3.10
N ALA A 174 -9.18 -12.26 2.65
CA ALA A 174 -8.12 -13.03 2.02
C ALA A 174 -6.73 -12.45 2.32
N ALA A 175 -5.70 -13.26 2.10
CA ALA A 175 -4.28 -12.88 2.17
C ALA A 175 -3.45 -13.69 1.19
N LEU A 176 -2.28 -13.17 0.80
CA LEU A 176 -1.22 -13.95 0.14
C LEU A 176 -0.10 -14.14 1.17
N ARG A 177 -0.03 -15.34 1.74
CA ARG A 177 0.89 -15.65 2.84
C ARG A 177 2.19 -16.18 2.28
N THR A 178 3.29 -15.47 2.54
CA THR A 178 4.63 -15.89 2.13
C THR A 178 5.17 -16.97 3.07
N LYS A 179 5.87 -17.96 2.52
CA LYS A 179 6.48 -19.07 3.26
C LYS A 179 7.73 -19.55 2.54
N ARG A 180 8.53 -20.39 3.20
CA ARG A 180 9.68 -21.07 2.59
C ARG A 180 9.32 -22.51 2.25
N GLU A 181 9.55 -22.89 1.00
CA GLU A 181 9.47 -24.25 0.50
C GLU A 181 10.83 -24.63 -0.07
N ASN A 182 11.47 -25.67 0.48
CA ASN A 182 12.85 -26.05 0.13
C ASN A 182 13.84 -24.88 0.16
N ALA A 183 13.81 -24.10 1.24
CA ALA A 183 14.60 -22.88 1.48
C ALA A 183 14.30 -21.68 0.55
N LEU A 184 13.45 -21.83 -0.48
CA LEU A 184 13.04 -20.75 -1.37
C LEU A 184 11.71 -20.14 -0.92
N VAL A 185 11.60 -18.82 -0.96
CA VAL A 185 10.39 -18.07 -0.66
C VAL A 185 9.37 -18.28 -1.78
N THR A 186 8.14 -18.58 -1.39
CA THR A 186 6.94 -18.63 -2.23
C THR A 186 5.75 -18.08 -1.43
N PHE A 187 4.55 -18.08 -2.00
CA PHE A 187 3.32 -17.66 -1.36
C PHE A 187 2.11 -18.51 -1.75
N SER A 188 1.10 -18.50 -0.88
CA SER A 188 -0.20 -19.14 -1.15
C SER A 188 -1.36 -18.24 -0.77
N PRO A 189 -2.49 -18.30 -1.51
CA PRO A 189 -3.74 -17.68 -1.08
C PRO A 189 -4.29 -18.34 0.19
N ILE A 190 -4.68 -17.51 1.13
CA ILE A 190 -5.36 -17.87 2.37
C ILE A 190 -6.70 -17.15 2.40
N TRP A 191 -7.78 -17.90 2.59
CA TRP A 191 -9.12 -17.35 2.74
C TRP A 191 -9.47 -17.26 4.21
N LEU A 192 -9.76 -16.05 4.68
CA LEU A 192 -10.16 -15.78 6.04
C LEU A 192 -11.68 -15.85 6.16
N SER A 193 -12.14 -16.09 7.38
CA SER A 193 -13.57 -16.02 7.67
C SER A 193 -14.10 -14.60 7.55
N SER A 194 -15.35 -14.51 7.11
CA SER A 194 -16.17 -13.31 7.18
C SER A 194 -17.22 -13.56 8.25
N MET A 195 -17.18 -12.79 9.33
CA MET A 195 -18.06 -12.90 10.48
C MET A 195 -18.09 -14.34 11.05
N GLU A 196 -16.91 -14.94 11.27
CA GLU A 196 -16.69 -16.33 11.73
C GLU A 196 -17.22 -17.44 10.79
N LYS A 197 -17.57 -17.08 9.55
CA LYS A 197 -18.16 -17.99 8.55
C LYS A 197 -17.41 -17.92 7.23
N PHE A 198 -17.72 -18.85 6.31
CA PHE A 198 -17.27 -18.76 4.92
C PHE A 198 -17.78 -17.47 4.26
N GLY A 199 -19.07 -17.16 4.44
CA GLY A 199 -19.68 -15.88 4.09
C GLY A 199 -20.01 -15.71 2.61
N TYR A 200 -19.04 -15.87 1.69
CA TYR A 200 -19.25 -15.66 0.26
C TYR A 200 -18.22 -16.41 -0.59
N LYS A 201 -18.48 -16.57 -1.89
CA LYS A 201 -17.53 -17.22 -2.82
C LYS A 201 -16.20 -16.46 -2.85
N ARG A 202 -15.07 -17.17 -2.90
CA ARG A 202 -13.75 -16.55 -3.02
C ARG A 202 -13.13 -16.86 -4.38
N LYS A 203 -12.36 -15.94 -4.93
CA LYS A 203 -11.73 -16.10 -6.24
C LYS A 203 -10.32 -15.53 -6.24
N VAL A 204 -9.38 -16.33 -6.75
CA VAL A 204 -8.03 -15.93 -7.14
C VAL A 204 -7.84 -16.24 -8.62
N THR A 205 -7.16 -15.37 -9.35
CA THR A 205 -6.85 -15.59 -10.77
C THR A 205 -5.34 -15.50 -10.96
N TYR A 206 -4.77 -16.52 -11.62
CA TYR A 206 -3.36 -16.59 -11.95
C TYR A 206 -3.13 -16.20 -13.40
N TYR A 207 -2.15 -15.33 -13.61
CA TYR A 207 -1.69 -14.91 -14.94
C TYR A 207 -0.24 -15.35 -15.11
N PHE A 208 0.08 -15.92 -16.27
CA PHE A 208 1.42 -16.41 -16.61
C PHE A 208 2.01 -15.55 -17.73
N PHE A 209 3.26 -15.17 -17.58
CA PHE A 209 3.93 -14.21 -18.45
C PHE A 209 5.13 -14.88 -19.13
N ASP A 210 5.18 -14.77 -20.45
CA ASP A 210 6.28 -15.21 -21.30
C ASP A 210 7.28 -14.08 -21.61
N LYS A 211 6.94 -12.83 -21.26
CA LYS A 211 7.77 -11.63 -21.44
C LYS A 211 7.29 -10.46 -20.57
N GLY A 212 8.16 -9.47 -20.38
CA GLY A 212 7.84 -8.18 -19.77
C GLY A 212 7.87 -8.12 -18.23
N GLY A 213 8.15 -9.24 -17.56
CA GLY A 213 8.52 -9.27 -16.14
C GLY A 213 7.51 -8.62 -15.19
N TYR A 214 8.01 -7.86 -14.22
CA TYR A 214 7.17 -7.18 -13.24
C TYR A 214 6.36 -6.01 -13.84
N VAL A 215 6.87 -5.35 -14.89
CA VAL A 215 6.14 -4.28 -15.57
C VAL A 215 4.87 -4.84 -16.20
N ALA A 216 4.97 -5.95 -16.94
CA ALA A 216 3.79 -6.61 -17.53
C ALA A 216 2.79 -7.06 -16.47
N GLN A 217 3.25 -7.56 -15.32
CA GLN A 217 2.40 -7.91 -14.18
C GLN A 217 1.66 -6.69 -13.62
N CYS A 218 2.35 -5.56 -13.40
CA CYS A 218 1.71 -4.31 -12.99
C CYS A 218 0.69 -3.81 -14.02
N LYS A 219 1.01 -3.85 -15.33
CA LYS A 219 0.07 -3.42 -16.37
C LYS A 219 -1.16 -4.31 -16.47
N LYS A 220 -0.98 -5.63 -16.29
CA LYS A 220 -2.11 -6.56 -16.20
C LYS A 220 -2.99 -6.26 -14.98
N TYR A 221 -2.35 -5.95 -13.85
CA TYR A 221 -3.06 -5.56 -12.64
C TYR A 221 -3.86 -4.27 -12.84
N ARG A 222 -3.22 -3.24 -13.40
CA ARG A 222 -3.82 -1.94 -13.73
C ARG A 222 -5.08 -2.08 -14.58
N GLU A 223 -5.01 -2.85 -15.67
CA GLU A 223 -6.13 -3.15 -16.58
C GLU A 223 -7.36 -3.67 -15.80
N TYR A 224 -7.14 -4.60 -14.86
CA TYR A 224 -8.19 -5.18 -14.05
C TYR A 224 -8.70 -4.25 -12.95
N ILE A 225 -7.80 -3.72 -12.12
CA ILE A 225 -8.16 -3.11 -10.84
C ILE A 225 -8.77 -1.73 -11.00
N TRP A 226 -8.39 -0.98 -12.04
CA TRP A 226 -8.92 0.36 -12.28
C TRP A 226 -10.42 0.34 -12.53
N GLY A 227 -10.89 -0.57 -13.39
CA GLY A 227 -12.33 -0.76 -13.64
C GLY A 227 -13.06 -1.25 -12.38
N LYS A 228 -12.49 -2.21 -11.66
CA LYS A 228 -13.11 -2.78 -10.45
C LYS A 228 -13.31 -1.75 -9.33
N ASN A 229 -12.29 -0.93 -9.07
CA ASN A 229 -12.32 0.06 -7.99
C ASN A 229 -12.78 1.44 -8.46
N GLN A 230 -13.22 1.58 -9.71
CA GLN A 230 -13.64 2.86 -10.32
C GLN A 230 -12.57 3.95 -10.17
N VAL A 231 -11.31 3.56 -10.37
CA VAL A 231 -10.16 4.46 -10.25
C VAL A 231 -10.22 5.47 -11.39
N ILE A 232 -10.05 6.73 -11.02
CA ILE A 232 -9.94 7.85 -11.96
C ILE A 232 -8.56 8.50 -11.83
N SER A 233 -8.08 9.03 -12.94
CA SER A 233 -6.77 9.70 -13.00
C SER A 233 -6.74 10.99 -12.16
N LEU A 234 -5.54 11.43 -11.77
CA LEU A 234 -5.27 12.73 -11.16
C LEU A 234 -5.78 13.87 -12.03
N LYS A 235 -5.72 13.72 -13.36
CA LYS A 235 -6.27 14.68 -14.32
C LYS A 235 -7.79 14.77 -14.26
N GLU A 236 -8.48 13.65 -14.04
CA GLU A 236 -9.93 13.65 -13.81
C GLU A 236 -10.30 14.18 -12.42
N LYS A 237 -9.52 13.84 -11.40
CA LYS A 237 -9.66 14.41 -10.05
C LYS A 237 -9.47 15.93 -10.06
N GLN A 238 -8.49 16.45 -10.80
CA GLN A 238 -8.26 17.88 -10.96
C GLN A 238 -9.48 18.61 -11.55
N LYS A 239 -10.22 17.98 -12.48
CA LYS A 239 -11.47 18.57 -13.01
C LYS A 239 -12.53 18.75 -11.93
N ARG A 240 -12.58 17.84 -10.94
CA ARG A 240 -13.48 17.92 -9.77
C ARG A 240 -12.93 18.87 -8.71
N PHE A 241 -11.61 18.90 -8.53
CA PHE A 241 -10.90 19.67 -7.49
C PHE A 241 -9.72 20.43 -8.13
N PRO A 242 -9.94 21.63 -8.69
CA PRO A 242 -8.90 22.38 -9.40
C PRO A 242 -7.67 22.69 -8.56
N GLU A 243 -7.84 22.85 -7.24
CA GLU A 243 -6.77 23.15 -6.28
C GLU A 243 -5.71 22.06 -6.19
N LEU A 244 -6.02 20.85 -6.64
CA LEU A 244 -5.07 19.74 -6.73
C LEU A 244 -3.82 20.12 -7.54
N ASP A 245 -3.94 21.02 -8.54
CA ASP A 245 -2.81 21.51 -9.34
C ASP A 245 -1.71 22.15 -8.48
N LYS A 246 -2.06 22.83 -7.38
CA LYS A 246 -1.10 23.50 -6.48
C LYS A 246 -0.14 22.50 -5.81
N MET A 247 -0.60 21.26 -5.59
CA MET A 247 0.19 20.18 -5.01
C MET A 247 0.97 19.39 -6.05
N ILE A 248 0.43 19.20 -7.26
CA ILE A 248 1.05 18.33 -8.26
C ILE A 248 2.45 18.84 -8.65
N GLY A 249 3.43 17.95 -8.51
CA GLY A 249 4.85 18.25 -8.69
C GLY A 249 5.47 19.09 -7.57
N GLY A 250 4.74 19.36 -6.49
CA GLY A 250 5.19 20.08 -5.31
C GLY A 250 5.72 19.15 -4.22
N VAL A 251 6.39 19.77 -3.25
CA VAL A 251 6.82 19.09 -2.01
C VAL A 251 5.68 19.05 -1.01
N HIS A 252 5.54 17.97 -0.25
CA HIS A 252 4.57 17.88 0.84
C HIS A 252 5.26 18.24 2.16
N ILE A 253 4.69 19.18 2.92
CA ILE A 253 5.31 19.77 4.11
C ILE A 253 4.35 19.74 5.28
N TYR A 254 4.72 19.07 6.36
CA TYR A 254 4.08 19.25 7.67
C TYR A 254 4.78 20.37 8.45
N VAL A 255 4.03 21.37 8.92
CA VAL A 255 4.57 22.49 9.69
C VAL A 255 4.32 22.38 11.19
N TRP A 256 5.37 22.62 11.97
CA TRP A 256 5.44 22.45 13.42
C TRP A 256 5.89 23.74 14.11
N ASP A 257 5.43 23.95 15.35
CA ASP A 257 5.78 25.10 16.19
C ASP A 257 5.81 26.45 15.42
N LYS A 258 6.96 27.13 15.36
CA LYS A 258 7.14 28.45 14.74
C LYS A 258 7.05 28.44 13.20
N ALA A 259 7.01 27.28 12.56
CA ALA A 259 6.75 27.17 11.11
C ALA A 259 5.26 27.35 10.77
N ARG A 260 4.35 27.35 11.76
CA ARG A 260 2.91 27.63 11.60
C ARG A 260 2.58 29.12 11.49
N LYS A 261 3.49 29.90 10.92
CA LYS A 261 3.36 31.36 10.74
C LYS A 261 3.49 31.70 9.27
N VAL A 262 2.72 32.65 8.77
CA VAL A 262 2.76 33.02 7.34
C VAL A 262 4.15 33.50 6.92
N GLU A 263 4.92 34.13 7.82
CA GLU A 263 6.28 34.58 7.51
C GLU A 263 7.19 33.41 7.12
N PHE A 264 6.97 32.23 7.69
CA PHE A 264 7.69 31.03 7.27
C PHE A 264 7.34 30.65 5.82
N ALA A 265 6.06 30.66 5.47
CA ALA A 265 5.62 30.36 4.10
C ALA A 265 6.14 31.39 3.08
N LYS A 266 6.15 32.69 3.44
CA LYS A 266 6.74 33.75 2.62
C LYS A 266 8.24 33.52 2.38
N GLU A 267 8.94 33.02 3.39
CA GLU A 267 10.36 32.67 3.26
C GLU A 267 10.58 31.43 2.38
N LEU A 268 9.75 30.39 2.51
CA LEU A 268 9.79 29.25 1.60
C LEU A 268 9.65 29.74 0.15
N LYS A 269 8.64 30.58 -0.09
CA LYS A 269 8.38 31.16 -1.42
C LYS A 269 9.57 31.98 -1.93
N SER A 270 10.11 32.91 -1.13
CA SER A 270 11.25 33.73 -1.53
C SER A 270 12.56 32.95 -1.68
N SER A 271 12.65 31.76 -1.07
CA SER A 271 13.76 30.82 -1.23
C SER A 271 13.67 29.96 -2.49
N GLY A 272 12.60 30.11 -3.28
CA GLY A 272 12.37 29.40 -4.55
C GLY A 272 11.54 28.13 -4.42
N ILE A 273 10.84 27.92 -3.30
CA ILE A 273 9.84 26.84 -3.16
C ILE A 273 8.53 27.34 -3.77
N GLU A 274 8.23 26.93 -5.00
CA GLU A 274 7.13 27.51 -5.78
C GLU A 274 5.78 26.81 -5.58
N LYS A 275 5.80 25.48 -5.49
CA LYS A 275 4.64 24.59 -5.27
C LYS A 275 4.90 23.68 -4.07
N ALA A 276 3.96 23.66 -3.13
CA ALA A 276 3.97 22.79 -1.96
C ALA A 276 2.55 22.54 -1.44
N LEU A 277 2.33 21.36 -0.85
CA LEU A 277 1.20 21.09 0.02
C LEU A 277 1.63 21.28 1.47
N ILE A 278 1.05 22.26 2.15
CA ILE A 278 1.35 22.57 3.54
C ILE A 278 0.24 22.03 4.44
N LEU A 279 0.63 21.15 5.36
CA LEU A 279 -0.22 20.42 6.29
C LEU A 279 0.10 20.80 7.73
N TRP A 280 -0.92 20.82 8.59
CA TRP A 280 -0.72 20.91 10.03
C TRP A 280 -1.67 19.99 10.81
N ASP A 281 -1.20 19.55 11.98
CA ASP A 281 -1.90 18.62 12.87
C ASP A 281 -2.53 19.35 14.06
N ALA A 282 -3.85 19.16 14.23
CA ALA A 282 -4.65 19.78 15.27
C ALA A 282 -4.55 19.07 16.64
N ASN A 283 -3.84 17.96 16.77
CA ASN A 283 -3.43 17.41 18.07
C ASN A 283 -2.27 18.20 18.70
N HIS A 284 -1.62 19.07 17.94
CA HIS A 284 -0.42 19.79 18.34
C HIS A 284 -0.67 21.30 18.32
N THR A 285 -0.23 22.00 19.36
CA THR A 285 -0.37 23.45 19.55
C THR A 285 1.00 24.13 19.57
N PRO A 286 1.11 25.41 19.19
CA PRO A 286 0.02 26.32 18.81
C PRO A 286 -0.60 25.94 17.46
N TYR A 287 -1.91 26.15 17.31
CA TYR A 287 -2.52 26.16 15.98
C TYR A 287 -2.01 27.38 15.19
N PRO A 288 -2.02 27.33 13.84
CA PRO A 288 -1.80 28.54 13.05
C PRO A 288 -2.83 29.62 13.37
N GLU A 289 -2.53 30.86 13.00
CA GLU A 289 -3.50 31.96 13.11
C GLU A 289 -4.72 31.76 12.19
N ILE A 290 -5.89 32.27 12.59
CA ILE A 290 -7.07 32.25 11.73
C ILE A 290 -6.75 33.05 10.45
N GLY A 291 -7.01 32.44 9.30
CA GLY A 291 -6.66 33.00 7.99
C GLY A 291 -5.31 32.52 7.44
N PHE A 292 -4.55 31.70 8.17
CA PHE A 292 -3.30 31.09 7.68
C PHE A 292 -3.46 30.43 6.31
N ASP A 293 -4.48 29.57 6.15
CA ASP A 293 -4.79 28.91 4.88
C ASP A 293 -5.04 29.89 3.73
N ASN A 294 -5.77 30.98 3.95
CA ASN A 294 -6.01 31.98 2.91
C ASN A 294 -4.70 32.62 2.45
N GLN A 295 -3.82 32.96 3.40
CA GLN A 295 -2.53 33.55 3.09
C GLN A 295 -1.59 32.56 2.37
N LEU A 296 -1.64 31.27 2.70
CA LEU A 296 -0.91 30.23 1.95
C LEU A 296 -1.41 30.12 0.51
N LYS A 297 -2.73 30.18 0.30
CA LYS A 297 -3.34 30.15 -1.05
C LYS A 297 -2.96 31.37 -1.88
N GLU A 298 -2.89 32.56 -1.27
CA GLU A 298 -2.40 33.78 -1.92
C GLU A 298 -0.94 33.65 -2.38
N LEU A 299 -0.12 32.86 -1.67
CA LEU A 299 1.25 32.50 -2.09
C LEU A 299 1.29 31.39 -3.15
N GLY A 300 0.14 30.79 -3.50
CA GLY A 300 0.04 29.70 -4.48
C GLY A 300 0.31 28.30 -3.91
N PHE A 301 0.38 28.14 -2.58
CA PHE A 301 0.53 26.83 -1.95
C PHE A 301 -0.82 26.13 -1.76
N ALA A 302 -0.81 24.80 -1.84
CA ALA A 302 -1.94 23.98 -1.45
C ALA A 302 -2.02 23.90 0.08
N THR A 303 -3.23 23.90 0.63
CA THR A 303 -3.42 23.89 2.09
C THR A 303 -4.19 22.66 2.56
N GLY A 304 -3.75 22.07 3.67
CA GLY A 304 -4.48 20.96 4.26
C GLY A 304 -4.36 20.84 5.77
N GLY A 305 -5.27 20.05 6.31
CA GLY A 305 -5.26 19.63 7.71
C GLY A 305 -5.03 18.13 7.84
N TYR A 306 -4.38 17.72 8.91
CA TYR A 306 -4.44 16.33 9.36
C TYR A 306 -5.79 16.08 10.05
N GLU A 307 -6.40 14.92 9.79
CA GLU A 307 -7.63 14.48 10.44
C GLU A 307 -7.63 12.98 10.71
N LEU A 308 -8.25 12.60 11.83
CA LEU A 308 -8.22 11.24 12.36
C LEU A 308 -9.61 10.89 12.90
N PHE A 309 -10.26 9.95 12.20
CA PHE A 309 -11.59 9.45 12.55
C PHE A 309 -11.58 8.04 13.11
N THR A 310 -10.48 7.30 13.01
CA THR A 310 -10.39 5.90 13.42
C THR A 310 -10.19 5.70 14.91
N ASP A 311 -9.54 6.65 15.58
CA ASP A 311 -9.07 6.46 16.95
C ASP A 311 -10.06 6.98 17.99
N LEU A 312 -10.24 6.19 19.04
CA LEU A 312 -11.19 6.40 20.13
C LEU A 312 -10.52 6.11 21.47
N LYS A 313 -10.81 6.90 22.50
CA LYS A 313 -10.14 6.79 23.80
C LYS A 313 -11.14 6.44 24.90
N THR A 314 -10.73 5.67 25.91
CA THR A 314 -11.60 5.27 27.03
C THR A 314 -12.21 6.46 27.78
N ARG A 315 -11.52 7.62 27.80
CA ARG A 315 -12.04 8.89 28.34
C ARG A 315 -13.39 9.31 27.72
N ASP A 316 -13.65 8.89 26.47
CA ASP A 316 -14.87 9.21 25.72
C ASP A 316 -16.08 8.41 26.20
N THR A 317 -15.92 7.55 27.22
CA THR A 317 -17.04 6.93 27.93
C THR A 317 -17.80 7.97 28.76
N ALA A 318 -17.08 8.94 29.33
CA ALA A 318 -17.68 10.02 30.10
C ALA A 318 -18.16 11.13 29.17
N SER A 319 -19.32 11.71 29.46
CA SER A 319 -19.76 12.95 28.82
C SER A 319 -19.09 14.15 29.49
N TYR A 320 -18.51 15.04 28.69
CA TYR A 320 -17.86 16.28 29.13
C TYR A 320 -17.99 17.35 28.05
N LYS A 321 -17.89 18.63 28.45
CA LYS A 321 -17.95 19.75 27.51
C LYS A 321 -16.60 19.94 26.83
N ILE A 322 -16.63 20.12 25.51
CA ILE A 322 -15.45 20.54 24.73
C ILE A 322 -15.36 22.06 24.84
N ASP A 323 -14.20 22.58 25.24
CA ASP A 323 -13.92 24.01 25.17
C ASP A 323 -13.65 24.41 23.72
N MET A 324 -14.71 24.90 23.05
CA MET A 324 -14.65 25.34 21.66
C MET A 324 -13.89 26.66 21.47
N ASN A 325 -13.50 27.35 22.54
CA ASN A 325 -12.67 28.55 22.48
C ASN A 325 -11.23 28.28 22.92
N GLY A 326 -10.94 27.05 23.36
CA GLY A 326 -9.65 26.65 23.88
C GLY A 326 -8.59 26.37 22.80
N PRO A 327 -7.32 26.24 23.22
CA PRO A 327 -6.21 25.97 22.31
C PRO A 327 -6.25 24.57 21.67
N MET A 328 -7.05 23.64 22.22
CA MET A 328 -7.20 22.25 21.76
C MET A 328 -8.61 21.95 21.22
N ARG A 329 -9.37 22.97 20.80
CA ARG A 329 -10.77 22.81 20.35
C ARG A 329 -10.97 21.87 19.15
N PHE A 330 -9.91 21.62 18.37
CA PHE A 330 -9.91 20.70 17.23
C PHE A 330 -9.11 19.42 17.48
N ALA A 331 -8.73 19.15 18.73
CA ALA A 331 -8.01 17.94 19.09
C ALA A 331 -8.76 16.69 18.61
N HIS A 332 -8.02 15.77 18.01
CA HIS A 332 -8.57 14.53 17.49
C HIS A 332 -8.85 13.55 18.63
N THR A 333 -9.62 12.49 18.36
CA THR A 333 -9.94 11.43 19.34
C THR A 333 -10.66 11.97 20.60
N VAL A 334 -11.55 12.94 20.39
CA VAL A 334 -12.36 13.59 21.44
C VAL A 334 -13.83 13.44 21.05
N TYR A 335 -14.51 12.48 21.68
CA TYR A 335 -15.91 12.12 21.41
C TYR A 335 -16.70 11.92 22.71
N PRO A 336 -16.91 12.98 23.53
CA PRO A 336 -17.44 12.84 24.88
C PRO A 336 -18.77 12.09 24.94
N GLY A 337 -18.84 11.04 25.75
CA GLY A 337 -20.03 10.20 25.94
C GLY A 337 -20.33 9.23 24.80
N LYS A 338 -19.49 9.15 23.77
CA LYS A 338 -19.77 8.37 22.54
C LYS A 338 -18.94 7.11 22.39
N PHE A 339 -18.10 6.74 23.37
CA PHE A 339 -17.25 5.55 23.24
C PHE A 339 -18.02 4.29 22.84
N ASN A 340 -19.13 4.02 23.52
CA ASN A 340 -19.88 2.79 23.26
C ASN A 340 -20.62 2.78 21.93
N GLU A 341 -21.12 3.95 21.52
CA GLU A 341 -21.79 4.20 20.24
C GLU A 341 -20.82 3.99 19.07
N LEU A 342 -19.60 4.54 19.17
CA LEU A 342 -18.68 4.63 18.06
C LEU A 342 -17.76 3.42 17.90
N ALA A 343 -17.48 2.66 18.97
CA ALA A 343 -16.46 1.63 18.94
C ALA A 343 -16.81 0.44 18.04
N ALA A 344 -15.87 0.05 17.17
CA ALA A 344 -15.94 -1.23 16.47
C ALA A 344 -15.79 -2.40 17.45
N ARG A 345 -16.56 -3.47 17.24
CA ARG A 345 -16.64 -4.62 18.15
C ARG A 345 -16.18 -5.91 17.49
N LYS A 346 -15.39 -6.69 18.20
CA LYS A 346 -15.05 -8.09 17.89
C LYS A 346 -16.24 -9.01 18.21
N SER A 347 -16.17 -10.26 17.77
CA SER A 347 -17.20 -11.28 18.06
C SER A 347 -17.41 -11.53 19.56
N ASP A 348 -16.36 -11.36 20.38
CA ASP A 348 -16.44 -11.46 21.85
C ASP A 348 -16.97 -10.19 22.54
N GLY A 349 -17.40 -9.17 21.77
CA GLY A 349 -17.91 -7.90 22.28
C GLY A 349 -16.82 -6.90 22.71
N LYS A 350 -15.54 -7.29 22.73
CA LYS A 350 -14.44 -6.37 23.02
C LYS A 350 -14.19 -5.45 21.84
N THR A 351 -13.44 -4.37 22.09
CA THR A 351 -13.01 -3.45 21.05
C THR A 351 -11.67 -3.87 20.44
N TYR A 352 -11.40 -3.36 19.25
CA TYR A 352 -10.04 -3.35 18.69
C TYR A 352 -9.24 -2.28 19.42
N PHE A 353 -8.05 -2.61 19.89
CA PHE A 353 -7.13 -1.70 20.57
C PHE A 353 -5.73 -1.92 20.00
N ASN A 354 -5.05 -0.82 19.70
CA ASN A 354 -3.62 -0.77 19.48
C ASN A 354 -3.00 0.17 20.53
N GLN A 355 -1.67 0.31 20.53
CA GLN A 355 -0.96 1.18 21.48
C GLN A 355 -1.39 2.66 21.46
N PHE A 356 -2.09 3.09 20.41
CA PHE A 356 -2.58 4.46 20.28
C PHE A 356 -4.03 4.59 20.75
N GLY A 357 -4.90 3.60 20.59
CA GLY A 357 -6.29 3.71 21.06
C GLY A 357 -7.18 2.58 20.60
N HIS A 358 -8.48 2.77 20.82
CA HIS A 358 -9.53 1.89 20.31
C HIS A 358 -9.96 2.31 18.91
N THR A 359 -10.48 1.37 18.12
CA THR A 359 -10.94 1.65 16.76
C THR A 359 -12.43 1.99 16.71
N THR A 360 -12.80 3.08 16.05
CA THR A 360 -14.19 3.42 15.70
C THR A 360 -14.69 2.58 14.54
N CYS A 361 -15.99 2.31 14.50
CA CYS A 361 -16.67 1.81 13.32
C CYS A 361 -16.83 2.95 12.28
N PRO A 362 -16.40 2.77 11.01
CA PRO A 362 -16.49 3.81 9.98
C PRO A 362 -17.93 4.19 9.64
N GLU A 363 -18.90 3.31 9.89
CA GLU A 363 -20.31 3.66 9.78
C GLU A 363 -20.78 4.55 10.93
N ALA A 364 -20.45 4.18 12.17
CA ALA A 364 -20.90 4.89 13.36
C ALA A 364 -20.31 6.30 13.49
N ILE A 365 -19.08 6.52 12.99
CA ILE A 365 -18.38 7.81 13.14
C ILE A 365 -18.91 8.93 12.22
N ARG A 366 -19.76 8.63 11.24
CA ARG A 366 -20.23 9.60 10.22
C ARG A 366 -20.80 10.91 10.79
N PRO A 367 -21.63 10.93 11.84
CA PRO A 367 -22.10 12.19 12.41
C PRO A 367 -20.96 13.09 12.93
N GLU A 368 -19.90 12.49 13.46
CA GLU A 368 -18.73 13.21 13.97
C GLU A 368 -17.84 13.75 12.86
N ILE A 369 -17.83 13.10 11.69
CA ILE A 369 -17.14 13.63 10.49
C ILE A 369 -17.71 15.02 10.17
N TYR A 370 -19.04 15.14 10.04
CA TYR A 370 -19.66 16.43 9.78
C TYR A 370 -19.33 17.46 10.85
N ARG A 371 -19.51 17.10 12.13
CA ARG A 371 -19.25 18.03 13.25
C ARG A 371 -17.82 18.56 13.24
N LYS A 372 -16.82 17.69 13.04
CA LYS A 372 -15.40 18.07 13.10
C LYS A 372 -14.98 18.84 11.85
N VAL A 373 -15.40 18.39 10.67
CA VAL A 373 -15.05 19.05 9.41
C VAL A 373 -15.73 20.42 9.31
N ASP A 374 -17.03 20.53 9.64
CA ASP A 374 -17.75 21.81 9.67
C ASP A 374 -17.08 22.81 10.62
N ALA A 375 -16.69 22.36 11.82
CA ALA A 375 -16.07 23.24 12.81
C ALA A 375 -14.67 23.71 12.37
N LYS A 376 -13.86 22.83 11.78
CA LYS A 376 -12.50 23.16 11.36
C LYS A 376 -12.48 24.07 10.14
N LEU A 377 -13.29 23.77 9.12
CA LEU A 377 -13.34 24.58 7.89
C LEU A 377 -13.88 25.99 8.10
N LYS A 378 -14.61 26.23 9.20
CA LYS A 378 -15.06 27.58 9.58
C LYS A 378 -13.90 28.53 9.88
N GLU A 379 -12.81 28.02 10.46
CA GLU A 379 -11.64 28.82 10.82
C GLU A 379 -10.47 28.63 9.84
N PHE A 380 -10.32 27.41 9.32
CA PHE A 380 -9.24 27.02 8.44
C PHE A 380 -9.82 26.35 7.18
N PRO A 381 -10.10 27.13 6.12
CA PRO A 381 -10.70 26.62 4.91
C PRO A 381 -9.68 25.81 4.09
N HIS A 382 -9.30 24.63 4.57
CA HIS A 382 -8.40 23.70 3.88
C HIS A 382 -8.87 23.37 2.47
N GLU A 383 -7.93 23.03 1.58
CA GLU A 383 -8.23 22.46 0.25
C GLU A 383 -8.22 20.92 0.30
N THR A 384 -7.59 20.36 1.33
CA THR A 384 -7.54 18.92 1.56
C THR A 384 -7.49 18.51 3.02
N PHE A 385 -7.90 17.28 3.30
CA PHE A 385 -7.56 16.57 4.53
C PHE A 385 -6.69 15.36 4.24
N PHE A 386 -5.65 15.18 5.05
CA PHE A 386 -4.98 13.89 5.22
C PHE A 386 -5.80 13.08 6.24
N LEU A 387 -6.43 12.01 5.79
CA LEU A 387 -7.24 11.12 6.63
C LEU A 387 -6.39 9.94 7.11
N ASP A 388 -5.93 10.05 8.35
CA ASP A 388 -4.98 9.08 8.92
C ASP A 388 -5.62 7.71 9.19
N VAL A 389 -4.78 6.66 9.20
CA VAL A 389 -5.08 5.28 9.63
C VAL A 389 -6.05 4.46 8.77
N TYR A 390 -7.04 5.06 8.09
CA TYR A 390 -8.05 4.31 7.32
C TYR A 390 -7.44 3.32 6.32
N GLN A 391 -6.36 3.73 5.67
CA GLN A 391 -5.66 2.89 4.70
C GLN A 391 -4.55 2.05 5.35
N ALA A 392 -4.03 2.41 6.52
CA ALA A 392 -2.85 1.79 7.12
C ALA A 392 -3.16 0.57 8.02
N ASN A 393 -4.23 0.60 8.81
CA ASN A 393 -4.41 -0.36 9.93
C ASN A 393 -5.10 -1.68 9.55
N GLY A 394 -5.40 -1.89 8.27
CA GLY A 394 -6.17 -3.05 7.80
C GLY A 394 -7.68 -2.89 7.98
N LEU A 395 -8.41 -3.94 7.57
CA LEU A 395 -9.87 -3.99 7.62
C LEU A 395 -10.36 -4.81 8.82
N PHE A 396 -11.39 -4.29 9.48
CA PHE A 396 -12.02 -4.91 10.64
C PHE A 396 -13.44 -5.38 10.34
N GLU A 397 -13.88 -6.36 11.10
CA GLU A 397 -15.31 -6.68 11.24
C GLU A 397 -15.87 -5.87 12.40
N CYS A 398 -17.18 -5.57 12.36
CA CYS A 398 -17.90 -5.00 13.47
C CYS A 398 -19.08 -5.90 13.84
N TYR A 399 -19.09 -6.37 15.08
CA TYR A 399 -20.16 -7.19 15.66
C TYR A 399 -21.10 -6.38 16.56
N SER A 400 -21.05 -5.04 16.47
CA SER A 400 -22.02 -4.19 17.15
C SER A 400 -23.44 -4.53 16.67
N LYS A 401 -24.41 -4.53 17.58
CA LYS A 401 -25.82 -4.74 17.21
C LYS A 401 -26.38 -3.58 16.37
N ASP A 402 -25.85 -2.39 16.57
CA ASP A 402 -26.37 -1.16 15.95
C ASP A 402 -25.72 -0.87 14.59
N HIS A 403 -24.51 -1.38 14.36
CA HIS A 403 -23.71 -1.14 13.14
C HIS A 403 -22.82 -2.34 12.78
N PRO A 404 -23.42 -3.52 12.49
CA PRO A 404 -22.66 -4.70 12.11
C PRO A 404 -22.04 -4.53 10.71
N LEU A 405 -20.77 -4.89 10.55
CA LEU A 405 -20.03 -4.77 9.29
C LEU A 405 -19.12 -5.99 9.05
N THR A 406 -19.12 -6.54 7.85
CA THR A 406 -18.01 -7.38 7.35
C THR A 406 -16.79 -6.50 7.01
N ARG A 407 -15.62 -7.11 6.72
CA ARG A 407 -14.45 -6.35 6.24
C ARG A 407 -14.71 -5.60 4.93
N GLN A 408 -15.48 -6.21 4.03
CA GLN A 408 -15.91 -5.54 2.79
C GLN A 408 -16.77 -4.32 3.09
N GLN A 409 -17.78 -4.47 3.95
CA GLN A 409 -18.66 -3.35 4.32
C GLN A 409 -17.90 -2.27 5.11
N PHE A 410 -16.87 -2.64 5.87
CA PHE A 410 -15.95 -1.69 6.49
C PHE A 410 -15.23 -0.86 5.43
N ALA A 411 -14.64 -1.49 4.41
CA ALA A 411 -13.98 -0.79 3.30
C ALA A 411 -14.96 0.12 2.54
N GLU A 412 -16.17 -0.36 2.23
CA GLU A 412 -17.23 0.41 1.59
C GLU A 412 -17.66 1.62 2.45
N ALA A 413 -17.73 1.44 3.77
CA ALA A 413 -18.05 2.53 4.69
C ALA A 413 -16.95 3.60 4.74
N VAL A 414 -15.67 3.21 4.66
CA VAL A 414 -14.54 4.14 4.54
C VAL A 414 -14.61 4.91 3.23
N VAL A 415 -14.86 4.24 2.10
CA VAL A 415 -15.05 4.88 0.78
C VAL A 415 -16.20 5.88 0.84
N LYS A 416 -17.34 5.50 1.44
CA LYS A 416 -18.49 6.39 1.62
C LYS A 416 -18.15 7.63 2.47
N ASN A 417 -17.30 7.48 3.50
CA ASN A 417 -16.86 8.61 4.31
C ASN A 417 -16.00 9.59 3.50
N HIS A 418 -15.13 9.09 2.61
CA HIS A 418 -14.36 9.93 1.70
C HIS A 418 -15.28 10.67 0.73
N GLN A 419 -16.22 9.97 0.09
CA GLN A 419 -17.23 10.54 -0.81
C GLN A 419 -18.05 11.66 -0.14
N ILE A 420 -18.49 11.44 1.09
CA ILE A 420 -19.21 12.46 1.86
C ILE A 420 -18.39 13.74 2.00
N ILE A 421 -17.10 13.62 2.29
CA ILE A 421 -16.23 14.78 2.49
C ILE A 421 -15.98 15.48 1.13
N GLU A 422 -15.65 14.71 0.10
CA GLU A 422 -15.49 15.19 -1.28
C GLU A 422 -16.71 15.97 -1.76
N ASP A 423 -17.90 15.39 -1.62
CA ASP A 423 -19.12 15.92 -2.23
C ASP A 423 -19.69 17.10 -1.45
N LYS A 424 -19.66 17.06 -0.11
CA LYS A 424 -20.20 18.13 0.73
C LYS A 424 -19.25 19.33 0.78
N TYR A 425 -17.95 19.08 0.94
CA TYR A 425 -16.97 20.14 1.21
C TYR A 425 -16.12 20.52 -0.01
N LYS A 426 -16.23 19.77 -1.12
CA LYS A 426 -15.46 20.03 -2.35
C LYS A 426 -13.95 19.98 -2.14
N LEU A 427 -13.51 19.07 -1.27
CA LEU A 427 -12.10 18.85 -0.95
C LEU A 427 -11.59 17.60 -1.64
N TYR A 428 -10.37 17.66 -2.17
CA TYR A 428 -9.64 16.42 -2.47
C TYR A 428 -9.06 15.86 -1.16
N LEU A 429 -8.81 14.56 -1.10
CA LEU A 429 -8.39 13.89 0.12
C LEU A 429 -7.05 13.20 -0.06
N GLY A 430 -6.33 12.98 1.04
CA GLY A 430 -5.23 12.03 1.10
C GLY A 430 -5.36 11.09 2.27
N GLY A 431 -4.40 10.19 2.44
CA GLY A 431 -4.39 9.30 3.59
C GLY A 431 -3.06 8.64 3.91
N GLU A 432 -3.04 7.91 5.01
CA GLU A 432 -1.85 7.19 5.50
C GLU A 432 -1.71 5.85 4.80
N TRP A 433 -0.59 5.66 4.09
CA TRP A 433 -0.35 4.47 3.26
C TRP A 433 -1.41 4.29 2.15
N GLY A 434 -1.07 3.55 1.10
CA GLY A 434 -1.88 3.46 -0.12
C GLY A 434 -2.63 2.14 -0.23
N ALA A 435 -3.83 2.06 0.34
CA ALA A 435 -4.68 0.88 0.20
C ALA A 435 -5.61 1.04 -1.01
N GLU A 436 -5.48 0.17 -2.00
CA GLU A 436 -6.10 0.39 -3.31
C GLU A 436 -7.64 0.51 -3.31
N TYR A 437 -8.32 0.00 -2.28
CA TYR A 437 -9.77 0.00 -2.18
C TYR A 437 -10.38 1.42 -2.08
N VAL A 438 -9.55 2.43 -1.74
CA VAL A 438 -9.99 3.83 -1.65
C VAL A 438 -9.31 4.75 -2.69
N ASN A 439 -8.46 4.21 -3.58
CA ASN A 439 -7.69 4.99 -4.56
C ASN A 439 -8.54 5.91 -5.47
N ALA A 440 -9.81 5.58 -5.71
CA ALA A 440 -10.72 6.45 -6.46
C ALA A 440 -11.01 7.81 -5.76
N HIS A 441 -10.85 7.85 -4.42
CA HIS A 441 -11.24 8.97 -3.56
C HIS A 441 -10.07 9.57 -2.76
N VAL A 442 -8.83 9.28 -3.16
CA VAL A 442 -7.63 9.93 -2.60
C VAL A 442 -6.73 10.44 -3.73
N ALA A 443 -6.23 11.65 -3.59
CA ALA A 443 -5.30 12.29 -4.53
C ALA A 443 -3.84 12.08 -4.13
N TYR A 444 -3.57 11.83 -2.84
CA TYR A 444 -2.23 11.55 -2.36
C TYR A 444 -2.22 10.60 -1.16
N VAL A 445 -1.11 9.89 -0.95
CA VAL A 445 -0.90 9.08 0.26
C VAL A 445 0.53 9.21 0.78
N HIS A 446 0.68 9.26 2.11
CA HIS A 446 1.99 9.32 2.75
C HIS A 446 2.33 7.97 3.36
N GLY A 447 3.43 7.35 2.93
CA GLY A 447 3.92 6.09 3.51
C GLY A 447 4.40 5.06 2.50
N MET A 448 3.98 5.15 1.24
CA MET A 448 4.27 4.11 0.24
C MET A 448 5.76 3.92 -0.01
N MET A 449 6.54 5.00 0.03
CA MET A 449 7.98 4.90 -0.18
C MET A 449 8.72 4.21 1.00
N THR A 450 8.12 4.12 2.19
CA THR A 450 8.73 3.50 3.37
C THR A 450 8.27 2.05 3.54
N LEU A 451 9.19 1.10 3.50
CA LEU A 451 8.88 -0.32 3.72
C LEU A 451 8.71 -0.61 5.22
N GLN A 452 7.49 -0.39 5.71
CA GLN A 452 7.19 -0.34 7.15
C GLN A 452 7.57 -1.61 7.91
N ARG A 453 7.40 -2.78 7.29
CA ARG A 453 7.75 -4.09 7.88
C ARG A 453 9.22 -4.17 8.34
N THR A 454 10.12 -3.52 7.62
CA THR A 454 11.56 -3.49 7.91
C THR A 454 12.01 -2.23 8.62
N TRP A 455 11.15 -1.21 8.64
CA TRP A 455 11.41 0.03 9.33
C TRP A 455 11.05 -0.07 10.82
N TRP A 456 9.86 -0.59 11.16
CA TRP A 456 9.53 -0.92 12.55
C TRP A 456 10.36 -2.11 13.06
N GLY A 457 10.69 -2.11 14.35
CA GLY A 457 11.48 -3.19 14.96
C GLY A 457 12.98 -3.19 14.60
N SER A 458 13.45 -2.20 13.83
CA SER A 458 14.85 -2.07 13.39
C SER A 458 15.77 -1.34 14.39
N GLY A 459 15.33 -1.22 15.65
CA GLY A 459 16.04 -0.48 16.70
C GLY A 459 15.74 1.03 16.74
N ILE A 460 14.90 1.54 15.83
CA ILE A 460 14.50 2.96 15.77
C ILE A 460 13.76 3.48 17.03
N GLU A 461 13.23 2.58 17.86
CA GLU A 461 12.57 2.93 19.13
C GLU A 461 13.57 3.05 20.31
N LYS A 462 14.82 2.64 20.12
CA LYS A 462 15.80 2.53 21.21
C LYS A 462 16.43 3.88 21.52
N LYS A 463 15.89 4.54 22.56
CA LYS A 463 16.38 5.82 23.09
C LYS A 463 17.90 5.78 23.35
N GLY A 464 18.59 6.87 23.00
CA GLY A 464 20.03 7.03 23.20
C GLY A 464 20.91 6.42 22.09
N THR A 465 20.32 5.83 21.06
CA THR A 465 21.04 5.39 19.86
C THR A 465 20.96 6.44 18.74
N ILE A 466 21.88 6.38 17.78
CA ILE A 466 21.86 7.24 16.58
C ILE A 466 20.69 6.92 15.63
N TYR A 467 20.04 5.77 15.80
CA TYR A 467 18.89 5.34 15.00
C TYR A 467 17.55 5.83 15.56
N TYR A 468 17.56 6.37 16.79
CA TYR A 468 16.34 6.70 17.52
C TYR A 468 15.50 7.74 16.78
N THR A 469 14.23 7.42 16.50
CA THR A 469 13.36 8.30 15.73
C THR A 469 12.90 9.53 16.50
N GLY A 470 12.82 9.47 17.82
CA GLY A 470 12.33 10.54 18.69
C GLY A 470 11.05 10.12 19.43
N ASP A 471 10.37 11.08 20.05
CA ASP A 471 9.06 10.87 20.68
C ASP A 471 8.11 12.07 20.54
N TRP A 472 6.86 11.82 20.90
CA TRP A 472 5.74 12.77 20.86
C TRP A 472 5.60 13.62 22.14
N LYS A 473 6.58 13.62 23.06
CA LYS A 473 6.41 14.26 24.39
C LYS A 473 6.23 15.77 24.30
N SER A 474 6.90 16.41 23.35
CA SER A 474 6.74 17.84 23.09
C SER A 474 5.52 18.04 22.20
N ASN A 475 4.48 18.68 22.74
CA ASN A 475 3.29 19.01 21.97
C ASN A 475 3.56 19.99 20.82
N PRO A 476 4.28 21.13 20.99
CA PRO A 476 4.54 22.02 19.85
C PRO A 476 5.51 21.45 18.81
N ARG A 477 6.46 20.63 19.27
CA ARG A 477 7.63 20.24 18.49
C ARG A 477 8.02 18.78 18.78
N PRO A 478 7.24 17.79 18.33
CA PRO A 478 7.55 16.39 18.59
C PRO A 478 8.84 15.99 17.87
N THR A 479 9.81 15.50 18.64
CA THR A 479 11.15 15.15 18.11
C THR A 479 11.11 14.02 17.10
N GLN A 480 10.07 13.19 17.15
CA GLN A 480 9.82 12.16 16.14
C GLN A 480 9.66 12.72 14.72
N MET A 481 9.02 13.89 14.62
CA MET A 481 8.66 14.50 13.34
C MET A 481 9.70 15.49 12.82
N VAL A 482 10.38 16.23 13.70
CA VAL A 482 11.35 17.26 13.28
C VAL A 482 12.81 16.86 13.55
N GLY A 483 13.04 15.65 14.07
CA GLY A 483 14.38 15.15 14.41
C GLY A 483 15.20 14.70 13.21
N THR A 484 16.46 14.38 13.45
CA THR A 484 17.35 13.68 12.51
C THR A 484 17.88 12.42 13.17
N ARG A 485 18.24 11.43 12.35
CA ARG A 485 18.72 10.11 12.75
C ARG A 485 19.55 9.50 11.63
N VAL A 486 20.24 8.42 11.96
CA VAL A 486 20.97 7.61 10.99
C VAL A 486 20.09 6.45 10.54
N ALA A 487 20.13 6.10 9.26
CA ALA A 487 19.52 4.90 8.73
C ALA A 487 20.20 3.65 9.29
N ASN A 488 19.42 2.72 9.81
CA ASN A 488 19.95 1.44 10.28
C ASN A 488 20.16 0.45 9.12
N ASP A 489 20.94 -0.61 9.36
CA ASP A 489 21.30 -1.61 8.35
C ASP A 489 20.09 -2.29 7.72
N THR A 490 19.04 -2.58 8.49
CA THR A 490 17.82 -3.20 7.97
C THR A 490 17.11 -2.27 6.97
N TYR A 491 17.02 -0.98 7.30
CA TYR A 491 16.49 0.05 6.40
C TYR A 491 17.35 0.19 5.14
N LEU A 492 18.67 0.25 5.30
CA LEU A 492 19.62 0.32 4.19
C LEU A 492 19.55 -0.91 3.27
N LYS A 493 19.31 -2.10 3.83
CA LYS A 493 19.24 -3.35 3.08
C LYS A 493 17.94 -3.52 2.29
N TYR A 494 16.81 -3.13 2.87
CA TYR A 494 15.49 -3.44 2.30
C TYR A 494 14.70 -2.21 1.87
N SER A 495 14.64 -1.17 2.71
CA SER A 495 13.76 -0.02 2.48
C SER A 495 14.36 1.08 1.60
N ILE A 496 15.67 1.17 1.43
CA ILE A 496 16.29 2.20 0.56
C ILE A 496 17.38 1.62 -0.35
N ASN A 497 17.35 0.31 -0.59
CA ASN A 497 18.30 -0.36 -1.48
C ASN A 497 17.78 -0.37 -2.92
N GLU A 498 18.56 0.23 -3.83
CA GLU A 498 18.30 0.26 -5.26
C GLU A 498 18.24 -1.13 -5.89
N TYR A 499 18.92 -2.12 -5.30
CA TYR A 499 18.89 -3.50 -5.79
C TYR A 499 17.54 -4.19 -5.57
N THR A 500 16.88 -3.89 -4.46
CA THR A 500 15.66 -4.61 -4.03
C THR A 500 14.38 -3.80 -4.22
N ARG A 501 14.45 -2.48 -4.40
CA ARG A 501 13.25 -1.66 -4.60
C ARG A 501 12.82 -1.66 -6.06
N VAL A 502 11.52 -1.57 -6.27
CA VAL A 502 10.90 -1.50 -7.60
C VAL A 502 9.58 -0.71 -7.50
N PRO A 503 9.21 0.12 -8.49
CA PRO A 503 8.03 0.98 -8.40
C PRO A 503 6.74 0.24 -8.79
N LEU A 504 6.40 -0.85 -8.09
CA LEU A 504 5.22 -1.66 -8.45
C LEU A 504 3.93 -0.85 -8.33
N TYR A 505 3.81 -0.03 -7.28
CA TYR A 505 2.64 0.80 -7.07
C TYR A 505 2.56 1.93 -8.09
N GLU A 506 3.66 2.65 -8.36
CA GLU A 506 3.65 3.71 -9.37
C GLU A 506 3.37 3.18 -10.79
N LEU A 507 3.86 1.98 -11.14
CA LEU A 507 3.53 1.33 -12.42
C LEU A 507 2.02 1.07 -12.60
N VAL A 508 1.26 1.02 -11.50
CA VAL A 508 -0.20 0.84 -11.49
C VAL A 508 -0.95 2.16 -11.28
N TYR A 509 -0.42 3.10 -10.48
CA TYR A 509 -1.19 4.22 -9.93
C TYR A 509 -0.53 5.61 -10.00
N HIS A 510 0.61 5.79 -10.67
CA HIS A 510 1.31 7.08 -10.70
C HIS A 510 0.43 8.25 -11.18
N ASP A 511 -0.38 8.03 -12.19
CA ASP A 511 -1.33 9.01 -12.72
C ASP A 511 -2.68 9.01 -11.98
N ALA A 512 -2.81 8.34 -10.84
CA ALA A 512 -4.03 8.28 -10.04
C ALA A 512 -3.83 8.77 -8.59
N VAL A 513 -2.67 8.53 -7.97
CA VAL A 513 -2.39 8.89 -6.57
C VAL A 513 -0.94 9.34 -6.43
N VAL A 514 -0.73 10.56 -5.93
CA VAL A 514 0.62 11.03 -5.58
C VAL A 514 1.09 10.34 -4.31
N THR A 515 2.18 9.59 -4.37
CA THR A 515 2.73 8.94 -3.17
C THR A 515 3.91 9.72 -2.58
N SER A 516 4.33 9.34 -1.38
CA SER A 516 5.44 9.94 -0.65
C SER A 516 6.00 8.98 0.40
N TRP A 517 7.13 9.35 1.01
CA TRP A 517 7.63 8.76 2.26
C TRP A 517 6.59 8.76 3.37
N ARG A 518 6.82 7.96 4.41
CA ARG A 518 6.05 8.06 5.63
C ARG A 518 6.40 9.37 6.33
N TRP A 519 5.41 9.98 6.98
CA TRP A 519 5.56 11.25 7.71
C TRP A 519 6.65 11.23 8.78
N GLU A 520 6.91 10.11 9.45
CA GLU A 520 8.07 9.95 10.33
C GLU A 520 9.29 9.32 9.60
N ASP A 521 9.37 9.37 8.26
CA ASP A 521 10.50 8.93 7.44
C ASP A 521 10.74 9.84 6.22
N GLY A 522 10.29 11.10 6.29
CA GLY A 522 10.54 12.12 5.26
C GLY A 522 12.04 12.31 4.90
N ASN A 523 12.32 12.93 3.75
CA ASN A 523 13.65 12.99 3.13
C ASN A 523 14.78 13.41 4.09
N HIS A 524 14.51 14.46 4.87
CA HIS A 524 15.48 15.12 5.73
C HIS A 524 15.82 14.36 7.02
N HIS A 525 15.04 13.36 7.40
CA HIS A 525 15.23 12.68 8.68
C HIS A 525 16.52 11.87 8.73
N THR A 526 17.04 11.43 7.58
CA THR A 526 18.29 10.68 7.44
C THR A 526 19.21 11.44 6.48
N PRO A 527 19.85 12.55 6.94
CA PRO A 527 20.59 13.47 6.08
C PRO A 527 21.69 12.81 5.25
N GLU A 528 22.34 11.79 5.78
CA GLU A 528 23.44 11.04 5.15
C GLU A 528 23.02 10.27 3.88
N ILE A 529 21.71 9.97 3.75
CA ILE A 529 21.12 9.33 2.56
C ILE A 529 20.04 10.19 1.89
N TRP A 530 19.94 11.49 2.22
CA TRP A 530 18.94 12.38 1.63
C TRP A 530 19.04 12.39 0.10
N TRP A 531 20.26 12.52 -0.43
CA TRP A 531 20.54 12.48 -1.87
C TRP A 531 19.91 11.25 -2.54
N LYS A 532 19.88 10.11 -1.86
CA LYS A 532 19.34 8.85 -2.37
C LYS A 532 17.81 8.87 -2.40
N LYS A 533 17.18 9.42 -1.36
CA LYS A 533 15.72 9.63 -1.32
C LYS A 533 15.27 10.57 -2.45
N ASP A 534 16.02 11.65 -2.70
CA ASP A 534 15.74 12.56 -3.83
C ASP A 534 15.83 11.82 -5.18
N LEU A 535 16.85 10.97 -5.38
CA LEU A 535 16.99 10.19 -6.62
C LEU A 535 15.87 9.16 -6.80
N PHE A 536 15.38 8.54 -5.73
CA PHE A 536 14.18 7.71 -5.80
C PHE A 536 12.94 8.53 -6.12
N ASN A 537 12.77 9.70 -5.50
CA ASN A 537 11.67 10.61 -5.84
C ASN A 537 11.70 11.00 -7.33
N MET A 538 12.90 11.25 -7.89
CA MET A 538 13.08 11.48 -9.33
C MET A 538 12.68 10.27 -10.18
N LEU A 539 13.21 9.09 -9.84
CA LEU A 539 13.05 7.87 -10.63
C LEU A 539 11.60 7.39 -10.65
N TYR A 540 10.92 7.44 -9.50
CA TYR A 540 9.57 6.89 -9.35
C TYR A 540 8.48 7.95 -9.53
N GLY A 541 8.84 9.24 -9.50
CA GLY A 541 7.91 10.35 -9.71
C GLY A 541 7.10 10.75 -8.46
N ASN A 542 7.52 10.32 -7.26
CA ASN A 542 6.78 10.62 -6.01
C ASN A 542 7.22 11.93 -5.36
N ALA A 543 6.33 12.53 -4.57
CA ALA A 543 6.61 13.78 -3.86
C ALA A 543 7.66 13.59 -2.74
N PRO A 544 8.61 14.55 -2.57
CA PRO A 544 9.38 14.66 -1.34
C PRO A 544 8.46 14.98 -0.14
N LEU A 545 8.84 14.53 1.05
CA LEU A 545 8.10 14.79 2.28
C LEU A 545 8.97 15.41 3.36
N TRP A 546 8.57 16.59 3.84
CA TRP A 546 9.29 17.36 4.84
C TRP A 546 8.44 17.63 6.07
N ASN A 547 9.11 17.69 7.22
CA ASN A 547 8.54 18.14 8.48
C ASN A 547 9.39 19.29 8.96
N LEU A 548 8.80 20.49 8.98
CA LEU A 548 9.56 21.71 9.23
C LEU A 548 9.05 22.40 10.48
N ASP A 549 9.98 22.64 11.39
CA ASP A 549 9.93 23.79 12.29
C ASP A 549 10.94 24.85 11.81
N ARG A 550 11.07 25.94 12.57
CA ARG A 550 12.01 27.01 12.23
C ARG A 550 13.45 26.51 12.29
N GLU A 551 13.81 25.81 13.36
CA GLU A 551 15.17 25.37 13.65
C GLU A 551 15.69 24.37 12.60
N ARG A 552 14.86 23.41 12.18
CA ARG A 552 15.17 22.41 11.15
C ARG A 552 15.36 23.05 9.79
N TRP A 553 14.52 24.02 9.43
CA TRP A 553 14.67 24.77 8.19
C TRP A 553 16.01 25.49 8.15
N GLU A 554 16.39 26.24 9.20
CA GLU A 554 17.67 26.94 9.23
C GLU A 554 18.88 26.00 9.22
N GLU A 555 18.80 24.85 9.91
CA GLU A 555 19.89 23.87 9.97
C GLU A 555 20.24 23.29 8.58
N TYR A 556 19.23 23.08 7.72
CA TYR A 556 19.39 22.44 6.41
C TYR A 556 18.85 23.26 5.24
N LYS A 557 18.75 24.59 5.36
CA LYS A 557 18.08 25.46 4.40
C LYS A 557 18.53 25.25 2.96
N ASN A 558 19.84 25.25 2.74
CA ASN A 558 20.40 25.04 1.40
C ASN A 558 20.07 23.63 0.88
N THR A 559 20.14 22.60 1.71
CA THR A 559 19.79 21.22 1.33
C THR A 559 18.32 21.09 0.94
N PHE A 560 17.40 21.75 1.66
CA PHE A 560 15.98 21.79 1.27
C PHE A 560 15.79 22.48 -0.08
N ILE A 561 16.41 23.64 -0.28
CA ILE A 561 16.32 24.39 -1.54
C ILE A 561 16.89 23.56 -2.70
N ASP A 562 18.04 22.91 -2.50
CA ASP A 562 18.68 22.08 -3.53
C ASP A 562 17.85 20.82 -3.84
N SER A 563 17.27 20.17 -2.83
CA SER A 563 16.33 19.06 -3.00
C SER A 563 15.12 19.51 -3.83
N TYR A 564 14.52 20.67 -3.52
CA TYR A 564 13.39 21.21 -4.29
C TYR A 564 13.74 21.46 -5.74
N LYS A 565 14.82 22.22 -5.99
CA LYS A 565 15.28 22.58 -7.35
C LYS A 565 15.62 21.35 -8.18
N LYS A 566 16.13 20.29 -7.53
CA LYS A 566 16.45 19.03 -8.16
C LYS A 566 15.19 18.24 -8.54
N VAL A 567 14.24 18.12 -7.62
CA VAL A 567 13.15 17.14 -7.72
C VAL A 567 11.88 17.76 -8.30
N CYS A 568 11.37 18.83 -7.72
CA CYS A 568 10.03 19.34 -8.02
C CYS A 568 9.83 19.81 -9.47
N PRO A 569 10.79 20.50 -10.14
CA PRO A 569 10.64 20.85 -11.55
C PRO A 569 10.47 19.65 -12.49
N TRP A 570 11.07 18.50 -12.15
CA TRP A 570 10.85 17.26 -12.88
C TRP A 570 9.45 16.72 -12.60
N LEU A 571 9.06 16.61 -11.32
CA LEU A 571 7.73 16.09 -10.96
C LEU A 571 6.59 16.90 -11.56
N GLN A 572 6.73 18.23 -11.70
CA GLN A 572 5.73 19.07 -12.38
C GLN A 572 5.49 18.69 -13.84
N GLN A 573 6.49 18.11 -14.50
CA GLN A 573 6.40 17.70 -15.90
C GLN A 573 5.72 16.35 -16.09
N ILE A 574 5.77 15.48 -15.08
CA ILE A 574 5.31 14.09 -15.16
C ILE A 574 4.16 13.76 -14.23
N GLY A 575 3.77 14.64 -13.29
CA GLY A 575 2.83 14.33 -12.20
C GLY A 575 1.40 13.95 -12.60
N TYR A 576 1.07 14.01 -13.90
CA TYR A 576 -0.19 13.51 -14.46
C TYR A 576 0.00 12.35 -15.44
N ASP A 577 1.23 11.96 -15.71
CA ASP A 577 1.57 10.92 -16.68
C ASP A 577 1.51 9.55 -16.03
N GLU A 578 1.10 8.52 -16.77
CA GLU A 578 1.34 7.15 -16.32
C GLU A 578 2.85 6.86 -16.32
N LEU A 579 3.36 6.18 -15.28
CA LEU A 579 4.68 5.53 -15.34
C LEU A 579 4.56 4.27 -16.19
N VAL A 580 4.99 4.33 -17.44
CA VAL A 580 4.76 3.27 -18.44
C VAL A 580 5.73 2.11 -18.29
N SER A 581 7.00 2.40 -17.98
CA SER A 581 8.02 1.37 -17.77
C SER A 581 9.07 1.79 -16.75
N HIS A 582 9.65 0.78 -16.11
CA HIS A 582 10.84 0.88 -15.29
C HIS A 582 11.81 -0.23 -15.72
N SER A 583 13.12 0.02 -15.71
CA SER A 583 14.12 -0.98 -16.05
C SER A 583 15.43 -0.79 -15.29
N PHE A 584 16.11 -1.91 -15.00
CA PHE A 584 17.50 -1.91 -14.53
C PHE A 584 18.40 -1.93 -15.76
N ILE A 585 19.27 -0.94 -15.88
CA ILE A 585 20.19 -0.78 -17.02
C ILE A 585 21.50 -1.54 -16.77
N THR A 586 21.89 -1.68 -15.50
CA THR A 586 23.07 -2.45 -15.08
C THR A 586 22.69 -3.66 -14.24
N ASP A 587 23.49 -4.74 -14.34
CA ASP A 587 23.27 -6.00 -13.61
C ASP A 587 23.35 -5.83 -12.08
N ASP A 588 24.09 -4.82 -11.60
CA ASP A 588 24.16 -4.47 -10.18
C ASP A 588 22.99 -3.58 -9.72
N HIS A 589 22.04 -3.31 -10.62
CA HIS A 589 20.84 -2.50 -10.43
C HIS A 589 21.10 -1.03 -10.08
N LYS A 590 22.34 -0.54 -10.16
CA LYS A 590 22.68 0.83 -9.77
C LYS A 590 22.27 1.89 -10.78
N VAL A 591 22.11 1.51 -12.04
CA VAL A 591 21.57 2.40 -13.06
C VAL A 591 20.17 1.94 -13.44
N GLN A 592 19.20 2.84 -13.34
CA GLN A 592 17.79 2.54 -13.55
C GLN A 592 17.14 3.61 -14.42
N GLU A 593 16.18 3.22 -15.25
CA GLU A 593 15.39 4.11 -16.10
C GLU A 593 13.90 4.00 -15.80
N SER A 594 13.22 5.15 -15.78
CA SER A 594 11.76 5.24 -15.82
C SER A 594 11.30 6.05 -17.03
N VAL A 595 10.22 5.60 -17.67
CA VAL A 595 9.61 6.26 -18.83
C VAL A 595 8.14 6.54 -18.55
N PHE A 596 7.73 7.78 -18.78
CA PHE A 596 6.38 8.26 -18.54
C PHE A 596 5.59 8.36 -19.85
N SER A 597 4.26 8.34 -19.76
CA SER A 597 3.36 8.33 -20.92
C SER A 597 3.48 9.55 -21.84
N SER A 598 4.05 10.66 -21.37
CA SER A 598 4.38 11.81 -22.22
C SER A 598 5.65 11.62 -23.08
N GLY A 599 6.35 10.49 -22.92
CA GLY A 599 7.63 10.20 -23.55
C GLY A 599 8.85 10.70 -22.77
N LYS A 600 8.63 11.48 -21.70
CA LYS A 600 9.73 11.93 -20.82
C LYS A 600 10.35 10.74 -20.10
N LYS A 601 11.67 10.75 -19.97
CA LYS A 601 12.43 9.69 -19.30
C LYS A 601 13.45 10.26 -18.31
N VAL A 602 13.70 9.50 -17.26
CA VAL A 602 14.76 9.76 -16.30
C VAL A 602 15.64 8.51 -16.16
N VAL A 603 16.96 8.72 -16.21
CA VAL A 603 17.93 7.67 -15.90
C VAL A 603 18.72 8.10 -14.68
N VAL A 604 18.71 7.28 -13.65
CA VAL A 604 19.39 7.54 -12.38
C VAL A 604 20.58 6.61 -12.25
N ASN A 605 21.71 7.14 -11.78
CA ASN A 605 22.89 6.38 -11.37
C ASN A 605 23.07 6.52 -9.85
N PHE A 606 22.74 5.46 -9.11
CA PHE A 606 22.96 5.36 -7.67
C PHE A 606 24.41 5.00 -7.29
N GLY A 607 25.22 4.57 -8.26
CA GLY A 607 26.58 4.11 -8.03
C GLY A 607 27.60 5.19 -7.76
N ASP A 608 28.80 4.73 -7.42
CA ASP A 608 29.96 5.57 -7.11
C ASP A 608 30.88 5.81 -8.33
N THR A 609 30.52 5.27 -9.50
CA THR A 609 31.26 5.42 -10.76
C THR A 609 30.39 6.06 -11.83
N GLU A 610 31.01 6.77 -12.77
CA GLU A 610 30.32 7.31 -13.94
C GLU A 610 29.75 6.18 -14.81
N TYR A 611 28.62 6.45 -15.46
CA TYR A 611 27.99 5.54 -16.42
C TYR A 611 27.67 6.29 -17.72
N ILE A 612 27.87 5.66 -18.87
CA ILE A 612 27.56 6.25 -20.19
C ILE A 612 26.25 5.64 -20.69
N PHE A 613 25.24 6.48 -20.87
CA PHE A 613 23.93 6.10 -21.40
C PHE A 613 23.57 6.99 -22.59
N ASP A 614 23.31 6.42 -23.76
CA ASP A 614 23.03 7.15 -25.01
C ASP A 614 24.04 8.29 -25.28
N ASP A 615 25.35 7.99 -25.21
CA ASP A 615 26.47 8.95 -25.35
C ASP A 615 26.51 10.10 -24.32
N LYS A 616 25.67 10.05 -23.27
CA LYS A 616 25.67 11.00 -22.16
C LYS A 616 26.29 10.38 -20.91
N THR A 617 27.21 11.12 -20.28
CA THR A 617 27.80 10.72 -19.00
C THR A 617 26.84 11.04 -17.85
N ILE A 618 26.39 10.01 -17.14
CA ILE A 618 25.68 10.12 -15.87
C ILE A 618 26.69 9.99 -14.73
N LYS A 619 26.91 11.11 -14.02
CA LYS A 619 27.82 11.14 -12.87
C LYS A 619 27.35 10.21 -11.74
N PRO A 620 28.26 9.78 -10.84
CA PRO A 620 27.88 9.10 -9.61
C PRO A 620 26.79 9.86 -8.85
N LYS A 621 25.81 9.14 -8.28
CA LYS A 621 24.75 9.71 -7.44
C LYS A 621 24.01 10.86 -8.13
N SER A 622 23.73 10.68 -9.42
CA SER A 622 23.17 11.70 -10.29
C SER A 622 22.12 11.10 -11.23
N TYR A 623 21.60 11.92 -12.12
CA TYR A 623 20.59 11.54 -13.08
C TYR A 623 20.74 12.35 -14.36
N ILE A 624 20.08 11.88 -15.42
CA ILE A 624 19.81 12.64 -16.64
C ILE A 624 18.32 12.58 -16.94
N LEU A 625 17.79 13.67 -17.50
CA LEU A 625 16.43 13.78 -18.00
C LEU A 625 16.47 13.85 -19.52
N ASN A 626 15.53 13.19 -20.21
CA ASN A 626 15.36 13.30 -21.65
C ASN A 626 13.90 13.41 -22.05
#